data_AF-A0A6J6T7F0-F1
#
_entry.id   AF-A0A6J6T7F0-F1
#
_cell.length_a   1.000
_cell.length_b   1.000
_cell.length_c   1.000
_cell.angle_alpha   90.00
_cell.angle_beta   90.00
_cell.angle_gamma   90.00
#
_symmetry.space_group_name_H-M   'P 1'
#
loop_
_entity.id
_entity.type
_entity.pdbx_description
1 polymer ?
#
loop_
_entity_poly.entity_id
_entity_poly.type
_entity_poly.pdbx_seq_one_letter_code
_entity_poly.pdbx_strand_id
1 'polypeptide(L)'
;MNAKTHSQQRPFTVAAIQFNPEIFEFDRNLDRACAVIEEAAVKGARLIVLPEAALSGYIYRDLDQFLPFMDTVPGVATTRIAEVTAQYDCYVAIGIAEVDKASGLTYNTGALIGPRGFIGKYRKNGLNPSDIDWFAPGNTGYPVFQTELGAIAMVICYDDTYWEPGRLPMLKGADIIAYICSSDRPIPKATDSASVSAHSTIAAVQQLVAWNGLAMVAADRNNAETNPTTGVTVTYGGAASIWQATGERIAHAPATDYTNTMANPGSILYAEIDPSRFDNDQRRTIDRRRPDLYGPLAYFRAPIDPRATTTGQTISATALQYRTVPGDFDGNVQRAMALADRLAGTEPASGLLVLPAFSFTGRPASDSQAGDFSEAGYGRTVQVLGEMAARLGRHVVGSHIETDEGCLFHTCVLVGTDGTVAGTYRQTHPDPWMTWASAGNSLNVFDTAIGRIGMLACEDVRFPEASGVLAVRRADIIAVPTSWDGSYGGPLHDAGGLFAHQYPANTMSQWYATAKCSQAYTVVANAVNDGMQGSSGIFTINPVDSAEPPVVGSVDVEEIVTATITTLGDPAWFMNQSRLVGGRRADLAVPVALDPGSDAFRRWRERPGWDASGWESYAQEA
;
A
#
# COMPACT_ATOMS: atom_id res chain seq x y z
N MET A 1 -6.94 24.20 16.15
CA MET A 1 -5.59 23.73 16.49
C MET A 1 -4.64 24.37 15.48
N ASN A 2 -3.56 25.00 15.94
CA ASN A 2 -2.64 25.75 15.06
C ASN A 2 -2.12 24.84 13.93
N ALA A 3 -2.48 25.17 12.69
CA ALA A 3 -1.82 24.62 11.52
C ALA A 3 -0.32 24.92 11.69
N LYS A 4 0.50 23.89 11.90
CA LYS A 4 1.94 24.05 11.88
C LYS A 4 2.29 24.53 10.48
N THR A 5 2.72 25.78 10.35
CA THR A 5 3.19 26.33 9.08
C THR A 5 4.53 25.69 8.73
N HIS A 6 4.50 24.46 8.21
CA HIS A 6 5.64 23.77 7.61
C HIS A 6 6.23 24.59 6.44
N SER A 7 5.44 25.52 5.86
CA SER A 7 5.82 26.43 4.79
C SER A 7 6.98 27.40 5.11
N GLN A 8 7.44 27.48 6.37
CA GLN A 8 8.59 28.31 6.76
C GLN A 8 9.88 27.52 7.01
N GLN A 9 9.84 26.18 7.00
CA GLN A 9 11.04 25.36 7.16
C GLN A 9 11.77 25.21 5.84
N ARG A 10 13.09 25.39 5.87
CA ARG A 10 13.94 25.21 4.68
C ARG A 10 14.05 23.71 4.35
N PRO A 11 14.24 23.36 3.06
CA PRO A 11 14.65 22.00 2.70
C PRO A 11 15.87 21.54 3.48
N PHE A 12 15.94 20.25 3.77
CA PHE A 12 17.05 19.65 4.51
C PHE A 12 17.49 18.35 3.87
N THR A 13 18.80 18.09 3.93
CA THR A 13 19.40 16.85 3.44
C THR A 13 19.04 15.68 4.35
N VAL A 14 18.71 14.54 3.75
CA VAL A 14 18.54 13.26 4.44
C VAL A 14 19.46 12.21 3.81
N ALA A 15 19.73 11.15 4.57
CA ALA A 15 20.56 10.03 4.13
C ALA A 15 19.88 8.69 4.39
N ALA A 16 19.75 7.87 3.34
CA ALA A 16 19.42 6.45 3.46
C ALA A 16 20.72 5.64 3.36
N ILE A 17 21.05 4.88 4.40
CA ILE A 17 22.29 4.11 4.48
C ILE A 17 22.03 2.67 4.02
N GLN A 18 22.82 2.21 3.05
CA GLN A 18 22.93 0.78 2.78
C GLN A 18 24.06 0.21 3.63
N PHE A 19 23.70 -0.36 4.78
CA PHE A 19 24.64 -0.91 5.75
C PHE A 19 24.58 -2.43 5.79
N ASN A 20 25.74 -3.07 5.91
CA ASN A 20 25.86 -4.52 5.90
C ASN A 20 26.59 -5.00 7.18
N PRO A 21 25.86 -5.54 8.17
CA PRO A 21 26.48 -6.12 9.35
C PRO A 21 27.26 -7.39 9.01
N GLU A 22 28.29 -7.65 9.81
CA GLU A 22 28.91 -8.96 9.91
C GLU A 22 28.29 -9.71 11.09
N ILE A 23 27.71 -10.88 10.84
CA ILE A 23 27.08 -11.68 11.90
C ILE A 23 28.12 -12.05 12.96
N PHE A 24 27.69 -12.10 14.22
CA PHE A 24 28.53 -12.34 15.41
C PHE A 24 29.50 -11.21 15.80
N GLU A 25 29.45 -10.05 15.15
CA GLU A 25 30.39 -8.95 15.36
C GLU A 25 29.69 -7.65 15.82
N PHE A 26 28.84 -7.73 16.85
CA PHE A 26 28.00 -6.61 17.30
C PHE A 26 28.78 -5.32 17.55
N ASP A 27 29.85 -5.37 18.36
CA ASP A 27 30.64 -4.18 18.72
C ASP A 27 31.32 -3.56 17.48
N ARG A 28 31.87 -4.40 16.60
CA ARG A 28 32.49 -3.93 15.36
C ARG A 28 31.47 -3.34 14.38
N ASN A 29 30.28 -3.91 14.31
CA ASN A 29 29.19 -3.34 13.53
C ASN A 29 28.74 -1.99 14.10
N LEU A 30 28.67 -1.85 15.43
CA LEU A 30 28.35 -0.59 16.08
C LEU A 30 29.38 0.49 15.80
N ASP A 31 30.68 0.18 15.87
CA ASP A 31 31.74 1.12 15.51
C ASP A 31 31.63 1.57 14.04
N ARG A 32 31.38 0.63 13.12
CA ARG A 32 31.14 0.93 11.70
C ARG A 32 29.87 1.75 11.46
N ALA A 33 28.80 1.46 12.21
CA ALA A 33 27.55 2.20 12.14
C ALA A 33 27.74 3.66 12.59
N CYS A 34 28.42 3.88 13.71
CA CYS A 34 28.79 5.23 14.17
C CYS A 34 29.63 5.98 13.14
N ALA A 35 30.62 5.32 12.51
CA ALA A 35 31.46 5.95 11.50
C ALA A 35 30.67 6.38 10.24
N VAL A 36 29.74 5.54 9.75
CA VAL A 36 28.93 5.88 8.56
C VAL A 36 27.87 6.94 8.88
N ILE A 37 27.33 6.95 10.11
CA ILE A 37 26.45 8.01 10.60
C ILE A 37 27.22 9.34 10.63
N GLU A 38 28.44 9.34 11.18
CA GLU A 38 29.30 10.52 11.22
C GLU A 38 29.62 11.02 9.81
N GLU A 39 29.95 10.13 8.86
CA GLU A 39 30.18 10.52 7.47
C GLU A 39 28.97 11.23 6.85
N ALA A 40 27.76 10.68 7.05
CA ALA A 40 26.54 11.29 6.56
C ALA A 40 26.23 12.64 7.22
N ALA A 41 26.46 12.73 8.53
CA ALA A 41 26.25 13.95 9.29
C ALA A 41 27.22 15.07 8.90
N VAL A 42 28.50 14.75 8.66
CA VAL A 42 29.51 15.70 8.13
C VAL A 42 29.11 16.24 6.75
N LYS A 43 28.43 15.44 5.93
CA LYS A 43 27.87 15.86 4.63
C LYS A 43 26.53 16.62 4.75
N GLY A 44 26.09 16.91 5.97
CA GLY A 44 24.93 17.76 6.27
C GLY A 44 23.59 17.03 6.35
N ALA A 45 23.57 15.70 6.41
CA ALA A 45 22.33 14.95 6.60
C ALA A 45 21.73 15.24 7.98
N ARG A 46 20.48 15.72 8.01
CA ARG A 46 19.72 16.01 9.23
C ARG A 46 18.91 14.82 9.73
N LEU A 47 18.47 13.94 8.83
CA LEU A 47 17.86 12.64 9.16
C LEU A 47 18.63 11.54 8.44
N ILE A 48 19.14 10.57 9.20
CA ILE A 48 19.93 9.44 8.72
C ILE A 48 19.18 8.16 9.11
N VAL A 49 18.89 7.30 8.14
CA VAL A 49 18.18 6.03 8.37
C VAL A 49 19.09 4.86 8.04
N LEU A 50 19.22 3.93 8.99
CA LEU A 50 19.96 2.69 8.86
C LEU A 50 19.01 1.48 8.72
N PRO A 51 19.48 0.37 8.14
CA PRO A 51 18.70 -0.85 7.93
C PRO A 51 18.19 -1.53 9.20
N GLU A 52 17.34 -2.52 8.97
CA GLU A 52 16.78 -3.41 9.98
C GLU A 52 17.85 -4.37 10.55
N ALA A 53 17.85 -4.60 11.88
CA ALA A 53 18.87 -5.37 12.60
C ALA A 53 20.32 -5.04 12.18
N ALA A 54 20.60 -3.75 11.97
CA ALA A 54 21.84 -3.26 11.38
C ALA A 54 23.10 -3.63 12.17
N LEU A 55 22.98 -4.03 13.43
CA LEU A 55 24.13 -4.35 14.28
C LEU A 55 24.37 -5.84 14.47
N SER A 56 23.36 -6.68 14.24
CA SER A 56 23.44 -8.11 14.52
C SER A 56 23.43 -8.99 13.28
N GLY A 57 22.73 -8.57 12.22
CA GLY A 57 22.29 -9.50 11.19
C GLY A 57 21.06 -10.30 11.61
N TYR A 58 20.70 -11.33 10.83
CA TYR A 58 19.40 -11.98 10.89
C TYR A 58 19.43 -13.52 10.95
N ILE A 59 20.40 -14.19 10.33
CA ILE A 59 20.27 -15.63 10.03
C ILE A 59 20.84 -16.57 11.11
N TYR A 60 20.32 -16.48 12.33
CA TYR A 60 20.75 -17.32 13.47
C TYR A 60 20.08 -18.71 13.47
N ARG A 61 20.72 -19.70 14.12
CA ARG A 61 20.17 -21.06 14.26
C ARG A 61 18.96 -21.10 15.18
N ASP A 62 19.05 -20.38 16.30
CA ASP A 62 18.08 -20.35 17.39
C ASP A 62 18.29 -19.07 18.21
N LEU A 63 17.35 -18.79 19.12
CA LEU A 63 17.40 -17.63 20.01
C LEU A 63 18.67 -17.64 20.89
N ASP A 64 19.14 -18.80 21.34
CA ASP A 64 20.35 -18.91 22.17
C ASP A 64 21.61 -18.44 21.42
N GLN A 65 21.71 -18.72 20.12
CA GLN A 65 22.80 -18.20 19.28
C GLN A 65 22.67 -16.68 19.04
N PHE A 66 21.45 -16.16 19.01
CA PHE A 66 21.18 -14.76 18.67
C PHE A 66 21.32 -13.81 19.87
N LEU A 67 20.82 -14.22 21.05
CA LEU A 67 20.80 -13.40 22.27
C LEU A 67 22.10 -12.63 22.59
N PRO A 68 23.32 -13.18 22.42
CA PRO A 68 24.56 -12.45 22.68
C PRO A 68 24.78 -11.21 21.81
N PHE A 69 24.04 -11.08 20.70
CA PHE A 69 24.17 -9.99 19.72
C PHE A 69 22.96 -9.07 19.70
N MET A 70 22.07 -9.18 20.70
CA MET A 70 20.95 -8.28 20.92
C MET A 70 21.32 -7.16 21.90
N ASP A 71 20.60 -6.04 21.84
CA ASP A 71 20.76 -4.91 22.77
C ASP A 71 19.44 -4.57 23.46
N THR A 72 19.49 -3.84 24.57
CA THR A 72 18.29 -3.19 25.13
C THR A 72 17.95 -1.93 24.34
N VAL A 73 16.69 -1.48 24.36
CA VAL A 73 16.31 -0.17 23.77
C VAL A 73 15.55 0.69 24.80
N PRO A 74 16.18 1.77 25.32
CA PRO A 74 17.55 2.24 25.05
C PRO A 74 18.64 1.31 25.61
N GLY A 75 19.83 1.34 25.00
CA GLY A 75 20.97 0.48 25.32
C GLY A 75 22.31 1.03 24.84
N VAL A 76 23.27 0.13 24.61
CA VAL A 76 24.65 0.48 24.23
C VAL A 76 24.67 1.21 22.90
N ALA A 77 23.95 0.70 21.90
CA ALA A 77 23.86 1.28 20.57
C ALA A 77 23.27 2.69 20.59
N THR A 78 22.13 2.87 21.26
CA THR A 78 21.48 4.20 21.35
C THR A 78 22.35 5.22 22.08
N THR A 79 23.17 4.77 23.04
CA THR A 79 24.09 5.65 23.80
C THR A 79 25.25 6.12 22.93
N ARG A 80 25.93 5.18 22.24
CA ARG A 80 27.04 5.51 21.33
C ARG A 80 26.60 6.39 20.16
N ILE A 81 25.43 6.11 19.58
CA ILE A 81 24.88 6.92 18.48
C ILE A 81 24.49 8.32 18.97
N ALA A 82 24.03 8.46 20.23
CA ALA A 82 23.68 9.76 20.81
C ALA A 82 24.85 10.74 20.82
N GLU A 83 26.08 10.26 21.04
CA GLU A 83 27.31 11.07 21.00
C GLU A 83 27.48 11.74 19.62
N VAL A 84 27.30 10.97 18.54
CA VAL A 84 27.39 11.46 17.17
C VAL A 84 26.25 12.45 16.87
N THR A 85 25.01 12.09 17.21
CA THR A 85 23.86 12.98 16.93
C THR A 85 23.93 14.31 17.67
N ALA A 86 24.49 14.34 18.89
CA ALA A 86 24.69 15.55 19.66
C ALA A 86 25.79 16.44 19.06
N GLN A 87 26.86 15.83 18.55
CA GLN A 87 27.97 16.56 17.90
C GLN A 87 27.55 17.24 16.61
N TYR A 88 26.70 16.58 15.79
CA TYR A 88 26.36 17.05 14.45
C TYR A 88 24.94 17.60 14.30
N ASP A 89 24.17 17.67 15.39
CA ASP A 89 22.79 18.15 15.39
C ASP A 89 21.89 17.47 14.34
N CYS A 90 21.93 16.13 14.33
CA CYS A 90 21.16 15.29 13.42
C CYS A 90 20.31 14.24 14.16
N TYR A 91 19.42 13.58 13.40
CA TYR A 91 18.56 12.50 13.87
C TYR A 91 18.94 11.19 13.17
N VAL A 92 18.92 10.09 13.93
CA VAL A 92 19.22 8.74 13.43
C VAL A 92 18.06 7.81 13.75
N ALA A 93 17.57 7.10 12.74
CA ALA A 93 16.67 5.95 12.90
C ALA A 93 17.42 4.66 12.53
N ILE A 94 17.39 3.64 13.40
CA ILE A 94 18.14 2.39 13.20
C ILE A 94 17.35 1.18 13.70
N GLY A 95 17.43 0.05 13.00
CA GLY A 95 16.88 -1.23 13.43
C GLY A 95 17.82 -1.99 14.37
N ILE A 96 17.28 -2.41 15.53
CA ILE A 96 17.97 -3.11 16.61
C ILE A 96 17.16 -4.38 16.95
N ALA A 97 17.85 -5.52 17.06
CA ALA A 97 17.31 -6.70 17.71
C ALA A 97 17.28 -6.46 19.22
N GLU A 98 16.10 -6.18 19.76
CA GLU A 98 15.89 -5.79 21.15
C GLU A 98 15.73 -7.02 22.06
N VAL A 99 16.40 -7.00 23.20
CA VAL A 99 16.04 -7.82 24.38
C VAL A 99 15.40 -6.93 25.46
N ASP A 100 14.13 -7.19 25.77
CA ASP A 100 13.40 -6.48 26.83
C ASP A 100 13.61 -7.18 28.17
N LYS A 101 14.48 -6.61 29.00
CA LYS A 101 14.79 -7.16 30.34
C LYS A 101 13.58 -7.24 31.27
N ALA A 102 12.55 -6.42 31.06
CA ALA A 102 11.37 -6.40 31.92
C ALA A 102 10.45 -7.59 31.65
N SER A 103 10.24 -7.94 30.38
CA SER A 103 9.37 -9.06 29.99
C SER A 103 10.11 -10.36 29.71
N GLY A 104 11.44 -10.30 29.49
CA GLY A 104 12.22 -11.43 28.98
C GLY A 104 11.92 -11.78 27.53
N LEU A 105 11.22 -10.89 26.80
CA LEU A 105 10.87 -11.08 25.39
C LEU A 105 11.83 -10.28 24.51
N THR A 106 11.89 -10.68 23.25
CA THR A 106 12.73 -10.06 22.23
C THR A 106 11.86 -9.44 21.14
N TYR A 107 12.32 -8.34 20.56
CA TYR A 107 11.55 -7.57 19.58
C TYR A 107 12.43 -7.02 18.47
N ASN A 108 11.89 -6.97 17.26
CA ASN A 108 12.48 -6.20 16.17
C ASN A 108 12.11 -4.72 16.33
N THR A 109 13.11 -3.87 16.56
CA THR A 109 12.88 -2.53 17.11
C THR A 109 13.60 -1.43 16.33
N GLY A 110 12.86 -0.45 15.85
CA GLY A 110 13.38 0.82 15.37
C GLY A 110 13.61 1.77 16.54
N ALA A 111 14.82 2.32 16.65
CA ALA A 111 15.15 3.35 17.63
C ALA A 111 15.37 4.69 16.93
N LEU A 112 14.77 5.75 17.46
CA LEU A 112 15.00 7.13 17.03
C LEU A 112 15.86 7.85 18.07
N ILE A 113 17.00 8.37 17.63
CA ILE A 113 17.97 9.12 18.42
C ILE A 113 18.09 10.51 17.77
N GLY A 114 18.16 11.56 18.58
CA GLY A 114 18.37 12.93 18.08
C GLY A 114 19.42 13.68 18.88
N PRO A 115 19.57 14.99 18.65
CA PRO A 115 20.66 15.80 19.21
C PRO A 115 20.71 15.85 20.74
N ARG A 116 19.59 15.51 21.39
CA ARG A 116 19.45 15.47 22.85
C ARG A 116 19.43 14.05 23.43
N GLY A 117 19.82 13.06 22.62
CA GLY A 117 19.82 11.64 22.98
C GLY A 117 18.62 10.86 22.45
N PHE A 118 18.34 9.72 23.09
CA PHE A 118 17.27 8.81 22.70
C PHE A 118 15.88 9.48 22.79
N ILE A 119 15.10 9.39 21.70
CA ILE A 119 13.76 9.99 21.60
C ILE A 119 12.68 8.95 21.87
N GLY A 120 12.81 7.76 21.29
CA GLY A 120 11.82 6.70 21.45
C GLY A 120 12.05 5.52 20.52
N LYS A 121 11.16 4.53 20.63
CA LYS A 121 11.24 3.28 19.87
C LYS A 121 9.90 2.86 19.27
N TYR A 122 9.99 2.08 18.20
CA TYR A 122 8.89 1.39 17.54
C TYR A 122 9.24 -0.10 17.46
N ARG A 123 8.37 -0.98 17.93
CA ARG A 123 8.51 -2.43 17.78
C ARG A 123 7.66 -2.90 16.60
N LYS A 124 8.26 -3.63 15.66
CA LYS A 124 7.65 -4.12 14.42
C LYS A 124 6.36 -4.87 14.70
N ASN A 125 5.29 -4.53 13.98
CA ASN A 125 3.96 -5.08 14.23
C ASN A 125 3.66 -6.28 13.33
N GLY A 126 3.99 -6.18 12.04
CA GLY A 126 3.91 -7.29 11.08
C GLY A 126 5.22 -8.07 11.06
N LEU A 127 5.20 -9.31 11.55
CA LEU A 127 6.36 -10.20 11.53
C LEU A 127 6.35 -11.04 10.26
N ASN A 128 7.50 -11.11 9.59
CA ASN A 128 7.67 -12.07 8.50
C ASN A 128 7.86 -13.50 9.07
N PRO A 129 7.80 -14.56 8.23
CA PRO A 129 7.94 -15.92 8.72
C PRO A 129 9.25 -16.26 9.45
N SER A 130 10.35 -15.54 9.21
CA SER A 130 11.61 -15.75 9.94
C SER A 130 11.65 -15.00 11.28
N ASP A 131 10.97 -13.85 11.39
CA ASP A 131 10.95 -13.05 12.62
C ASP A 131 10.35 -13.81 13.79
N ILE A 132 9.34 -14.67 13.55
CA ILE A 132 8.59 -15.36 14.60
C ILE A 132 9.43 -16.37 15.41
N ASP A 133 10.61 -16.76 14.89
CA ASP A 133 11.52 -17.68 15.58
C ASP A 133 12.16 -17.04 16.82
N TRP A 134 12.23 -15.71 16.87
CA TRP A 134 12.91 -14.99 17.95
C TRP A 134 12.35 -13.61 18.26
N PHE A 135 11.28 -13.14 17.63
CA PHE A 135 10.65 -11.86 17.97
C PHE A 135 9.16 -12.03 18.31
N ALA A 136 8.75 -11.34 19.37
CA ALA A 136 7.33 -11.14 19.67
C ALA A 136 6.75 -9.99 18.81
N PRO A 137 5.45 -10.03 18.48
CA PRO A 137 4.78 -8.90 17.83
C PRO A 137 4.89 -7.62 18.66
N GLY A 138 5.05 -6.49 17.97
CA GLY A 138 5.20 -5.18 18.60
C GLY A 138 4.04 -4.78 19.50
N ASN A 139 4.36 -4.07 20.58
CA ASN A 139 3.41 -3.55 21.56
C ASN A 139 3.49 -2.03 21.75
N THR A 140 4.23 -1.34 20.87
CA THR A 140 4.32 0.13 20.88
C THR A 140 3.20 0.82 20.10
N GLY A 141 2.39 0.06 19.35
CA GLY A 141 1.47 0.62 18.36
C GLY A 141 2.27 1.31 17.25
N TYR A 142 1.79 2.46 16.78
CA TYR A 142 2.42 3.27 15.74
C TYR A 142 2.80 4.66 16.29
N PRO A 143 3.92 4.78 17.02
CA PRO A 143 4.35 6.02 17.64
C PRO A 143 4.78 7.05 16.59
N VAL A 144 4.53 8.33 16.88
CA VAL A 144 4.98 9.47 16.06
C VAL A 144 5.76 10.43 16.93
N PHE A 145 6.99 10.74 16.50
CA PHE A 145 7.94 11.52 17.27
C PHE A 145 8.07 12.93 16.70
N GLN A 146 7.78 13.93 17.51
CA GLN A 146 7.85 15.32 17.10
C GLN A 146 9.31 15.79 17.07
N THR A 147 9.77 16.28 15.92
CA THR A 147 11.10 16.85 15.74
C THR A 147 11.02 18.20 15.05
N GLU A 148 12.15 18.90 14.95
CA GLU A 148 12.23 20.11 14.15
C GLU A 148 12.18 19.87 12.63
N LEU A 149 12.38 18.62 12.16
CA LEU A 149 12.30 18.27 10.74
C LEU A 149 10.87 17.98 10.27
N GLY A 150 9.94 17.84 11.22
CA GLY A 150 8.63 17.24 11.03
C GLY A 150 8.38 16.13 12.03
N ALA A 151 7.17 15.58 12.02
CA ALA A 151 6.80 14.43 12.82
C ALA A 151 7.28 13.12 12.14
N ILE A 152 8.13 12.36 12.82
CA ILE A 152 8.76 11.16 12.26
C ILE A 152 8.06 9.91 12.80
N ALA A 153 7.67 9.02 11.91
CA ALA A 153 7.25 7.66 12.20
C ALA A 153 8.34 6.68 11.75
N MET A 154 8.43 5.53 12.42
CA MET A 154 9.26 4.42 11.98
C MET A 154 8.36 3.28 11.51
N VAL A 155 8.73 2.65 10.40
CA VAL A 155 8.07 1.47 9.84
C VAL A 155 9.17 0.47 9.48
N ILE A 156 8.97 -0.81 9.78
CA ILE A 156 10.04 -1.81 9.65
C ILE A 156 9.62 -2.89 8.65
N CYS A 157 10.37 -2.97 7.53
CA CYS A 157 10.32 -4.07 6.56
C CYS A 157 8.90 -4.57 6.27
N TYR A 158 8.59 -5.81 6.65
CA TYR A 158 7.32 -6.51 6.41
C TYR A 158 6.03 -5.76 6.82
N ASP A 159 6.12 -4.71 7.65
CA ASP A 159 5.01 -3.80 7.87
C ASP A 159 4.46 -3.21 6.54
N ASP A 160 5.28 -3.01 5.51
CA ASP A 160 4.90 -2.44 4.20
C ASP A 160 3.92 -3.30 3.38
N THR A 161 3.78 -4.57 3.76
CA THR A 161 2.86 -5.53 3.15
C THR A 161 1.41 -5.13 3.47
N TYR A 162 1.23 -4.41 4.58
CA TYR A 162 -0.02 -3.82 5.03
C TYR A 162 -0.08 -2.33 4.70
N TRP A 163 -1.28 -1.78 4.60
CA TRP A 163 -1.46 -0.34 4.34
C TRP A 163 -1.59 0.46 5.64
N GLU A 164 -2.00 -0.19 6.73
CA GLU A 164 -2.20 0.39 8.05
C GLU A 164 -0.92 1.02 8.65
N PRO A 165 0.28 0.43 8.49
CA PRO A 165 1.51 1.02 9.02
C PRO A 165 1.90 2.37 8.43
N GLY A 166 1.36 2.75 7.26
CA GLY A 166 1.45 4.12 6.75
C GLY A 166 0.30 5.01 7.22
N ARG A 167 -0.92 4.47 7.25
CA ARG A 167 -2.14 5.23 7.57
C ARG A 167 -2.23 5.63 9.04
N LEU A 168 -1.90 4.75 9.97
CA LEU A 168 -2.04 5.02 11.41
C LEU A 168 -1.09 6.12 11.90
N PRO A 169 0.21 6.14 11.53
CA PRO A 169 1.06 7.30 11.81
C PRO A 169 0.57 8.58 11.14
N MET A 170 0.05 8.50 9.90
CA MET A 170 -0.50 9.67 9.22
C MET A 170 -1.68 10.28 10.00
N LEU A 171 -2.61 9.46 10.49
CA LEU A 171 -3.71 9.94 11.35
C LEU A 171 -3.22 10.55 12.67
N LYS A 172 -2.03 10.15 13.15
CA LYS A 172 -1.31 10.76 14.28
C LYS A 172 -0.53 12.04 13.91
N GLY A 173 -0.54 12.42 12.64
CA GLY A 173 0.11 13.62 12.14
C GLY A 173 1.60 13.43 11.81
N ALA A 174 2.03 12.23 11.43
CA ALA A 174 3.34 12.01 10.84
C ALA A 174 3.51 12.85 9.56
N ASP A 175 4.76 13.24 9.28
CA ASP A 175 5.19 13.92 8.07
C ASP A 175 6.19 13.07 7.28
N ILE A 176 7.01 12.29 8.00
CA ILE A 176 8.13 11.51 7.43
C ILE A 176 8.08 10.08 7.98
N ILE A 177 8.29 9.09 7.11
CA ILE A 177 8.57 7.70 7.48
C ILE A 177 10.09 7.47 7.39
N ALA A 178 10.70 7.05 8.49
CA ALA A 178 11.98 6.35 8.47
C ALA A 178 11.69 4.85 8.25
N TYR A 179 11.88 4.38 7.02
CA TYR A 179 11.64 2.99 6.65
C TYR A 179 12.93 2.18 6.82
N ILE A 180 12.89 1.27 7.80
CA ILE A 180 14.01 0.48 8.28
C ILE A 180 13.84 -0.93 7.71
N CYS A 181 14.66 -1.33 6.74
CA CYS A 181 14.44 -2.56 5.97
C CYS A 181 15.67 -3.47 5.97
N SER A 182 15.42 -4.79 5.93
CA SER A 182 16.38 -5.82 5.50
C SER A 182 15.62 -6.78 4.58
N SER A 183 15.47 -6.39 3.32
CA SER A 183 14.66 -7.14 2.35
C SER A 183 15.51 -8.16 1.60
N ASP A 184 15.17 -9.43 1.76
CA ASP A 184 15.80 -10.49 1.00
C ASP A 184 15.32 -10.51 -0.46
N ARG A 185 16.15 -11.07 -1.34
CA ARG A 185 15.84 -11.24 -2.76
C ARG A 185 15.46 -12.67 -3.13
N PRO A 186 14.65 -12.85 -4.19
CA PRO A 186 14.51 -14.15 -4.85
C PRO A 186 15.89 -14.68 -5.26
N ILE A 187 16.15 -15.96 -5.03
CA ILE A 187 17.30 -16.68 -5.60
C ILE A 187 16.85 -17.25 -6.95
N PRO A 188 17.21 -16.67 -8.11
CA PRO A 188 16.68 -17.11 -9.42
C PRO A 188 17.21 -18.49 -9.87
N LYS A 189 18.00 -19.17 -9.02
CA LYS A 189 18.61 -20.48 -9.28
C LYS A 189 18.46 -21.49 -8.13
N ALA A 190 17.65 -21.22 -7.10
CA ALA A 190 17.33 -22.25 -6.13
C ALA A 190 16.33 -23.22 -6.75
N THR A 191 16.79 -24.41 -7.14
CA THR A 191 15.94 -25.49 -7.68
C THR A 191 15.13 -26.23 -6.62
N ASP A 192 15.00 -25.68 -5.41
CA ASP A 192 14.34 -26.32 -4.28
C ASP A 192 13.44 -25.33 -3.53
N SER A 193 12.57 -25.88 -2.69
CA SER A 193 11.64 -25.25 -1.73
C SER A 193 12.14 -24.06 -0.88
N ALA A 194 13.37 -23.59 -1.07
CA ALA A 194 13.91 -22.36 -0.50
C ALA A 194 13.52 -21.10 -1.29
N SER A 195 12.90 -21.21 -2.49
CA SER A 195 12.39 -20.03 -3.23
C SER A 195 11.03 -19.51 -2.71
N VAL A 196 10.32 -20.27 -1.88
CA VAL A 196 8.96 -19.92 -1.38
C VAL A 196 8.96 -19.08 -0.10
N SER A 197 10.14 -18.73 0.47
CA SER A 197 10.25 -17.86 1.66
C SER A 197 10.62 -16.40 1.35
N ALA A 198 10.67 -16.01 0.07
CA ALA A 198 11.12 -14.69 -0.36
C ALA A 198 10.13 -13.56 -0.02
N HIS A 199 10.63 -12.38 0.36
CA HIS A 199 9.82 -11.17 0.57
C HIS A 199 10.59 -9.89 0.19
N SER A 200 10.48 -9.45 -1.08
CA SER A 200 11.13 -8.22 -1.53
C SER A 200 10.32 -6.95 -1.24
N THR A 201 10.24 -6.55 0.02
CA THR A 201 9.43 -5.40 0.49
C THR A 201 9.93 -4.05 -0.06
N ILE A 202 11.24 -3.87 -0.23
CA ILE A 202 11.83 -2.56 -0.60
C ILE A 202 11.39 -2.00 -1.96
N ALA A 203 11.03 -2.85 -2.93
CA ALA A 203 10.56 -2.37 -4.25
C ALA A 203 9.11 -1.89 -4.27
N ALA A 204 8.33 -2.23 -3.25
CA ALA A 204 6.90 -1.99 -3.21
C ALA A 204 6.56 -1.16 -1.98
N VAL A 205 7.26 -0.05 -1.77
CA VAL A 205 7.06 0.86 -0.62
C VAL A 205 6.35 2.16 -0.99
N GLN A 206 6.21 2.47 -2.29
CA GLN A 206 5.64 3.73 -2.76
C GLN A 206 4.22 3.97 -2.22
N GLN A 207 3.42 2.93 -2.01
CA GLN A 207 2.05 3.07 -1.49
C GLN A 207 2.01 3.71 -0.09
N LEU A 208 3.02 3.50 0.76
CA LEU A 208 3.09 4.12 2.08
C LEU A 208 3.16 5.65 1.95
N VAL A 209 3.87 6.15 0.94
CA VAL A 209 4.03 7.58 0.63
C VAL A 209 2.79 8.08 -0.14
N ALA A 210 2.41 7.38 -1.21
CA ALA A 210 1.41 7.81 -2.18
C ALA A 210 -0.04 7.77 -1.69
N TRP A 211 -0.39 6.96 -0.68
CA TRP A 211 -1.74 7.01 -0.07
C TRP A 211 -1.83 7.98 1.11
N ASN A 212 -0.72 8.26 1.77
CA ASN A 212 -0.73 9.01 3.03
C ASN A 212 -0.21 10.45 2.88
N GLY A 213 0.45 10.78 1.77
CA GLY A 213 1.02 12.10 1.55
C GLY A 213 2.21 12.38 2.48
N LEU A 214 3.03 11.35 2.76
CA LEU A 214 4.17 11.36 3.69
C LEU A 214 5.49 11.30 2.93
N ALA A 215 6.52 12.02 3.37
CA ALA A 215 7.88 11.80 2.86
C ALA A 215 8.46 10.50 3.44
N MET A 216 9.49 9.92 2.81
CA MET A 216 10.11 8.69 3.31
C MET A 216 11.60 8.61 3.00
N VAL A 217 12.36 8.09 3.97
CA VAL A 217 13.77 7.73 3.83
C VAL A 217 13.87 6.23 4.10
N ALA A 218 14.12 5.45 3.05
CA ALA A 218 14.10 3.99 3.07
C ALA A 218 15.52 3.41 2.95
N ALA A 219 15.97 2.75 4.02
CA ALA A 219 17.29 2.14 4.11
C ALA A 219 17.17 0.62 4.08
N ASP A 220 18.07 -0.04 3.34
CA ASP A 220 18.10 -1.50 3.19
C ASP A 220 19.54 -2.02 3.10
N ARG A 221 19.74 -3.31 3.39
CA ARG A 221 21.00 -4.02 3.15
C ARG A 221 21.21 -4.25 1.65
N ASN A 222 22.45 -4.42 1.21
CA ASN A 222 22.74 -4.66 -0.22
C ASN A 222 23.84 -5.70 -0.47
N ASN A 223 24.09 -6.56 0.52
CA ASN A 223 25.04 -7.64 0.40
C ASN A 223 24.41 -9.02 0.59
N ALA A 224 25.24 -10.02 0.88
CA ALA A 224 24.78 -11.30 1.42
C ALA A 224 25.30 -11.50 2.84
N GLU A 225 24.53 -12.26 3.61
CA GLU A 225 24.88 -12.73 4.94
C GLU A 225 24.97 -14.25 4.94
N THR A 226 26.04 -14.79 5.50
CA THR A 226 26.25 -16.23 5.65
C THR A 226 26.48 -16.55 7.12
N ASN A 227 25.74 -17.52 7.66
CA ASN A 227 25.98 -18.02 9.00
C ASN A 227 26.95 -19.22 8.89
N PRO A 228 28.19 -19.11 9.38
CA PRO A 228 29.18 -20.17 9.25
C PRO A 228 28.86 -21.42 10.07
N THR A 229 27.93 -21.33 11.04
CA THR A 229 27.49 -22.47 11.86
C THR A 229 26.41 -23.30 11.18
N THR A 230 25.50 -22.66 10.43
CA THR A 230 24.37 -23.34 9.78
C THR A 230 24.59 -23.56 8.28
N GLY A 231 25.49 -22.80 7.66
CA GLY A 231 25.70 -22.78 6.21
C GLY A 231 24.64 -22.02 5.41
N VAL A 232 23.63 -21.45 6.09
CA VAL A 232 22.58 -20.63 5.45
C VAL A 232 23.21 -19.36 4.89
N THR A 233 22.79 -18.97 3.69
CA THR A 233 23.15 -17.69 3.06
C THR A 233 21.90 -17.00 2.55
N VAL A 234 21.75 -15.71 2.88
CA VAL A 234 20.66 -14.84 2.41
C VAL A 234 21.25 -13.64 1.69
N THR A 235 20.61 -13.23 0.60
CA THR A 235 21.03 -12.09 -0.24
C THR A 235 20.02 -10.96 -0.13
N TYR A 236 20.50 -9.73 0.05
CA TYR A 236 19.69 -8.53 0.27
C TYR A 236 19.66 -7.61 -0.93
N GLY A 237 18.52 -6.97 -1.17
CA GLY A 237 18.25 -6.40 -2.48
C GLY A 237 18.76 -5.00 -2.77
N GLY A 238 19.15 -4.27 -1.74
CA GLY A 238 19.53 -2.88 -1.86
C GLY A 238 18.33 -2.01 -2.23
N ALA A 239 18.47 -1.16 -3.25
CA ALA A 239 17.39 -0.26 -3.68
C ALA A 239 16.88 0.71 -2.60
N ALA A 240 17.75 1.10 -1.66
CA ALA A 240 17.49 2.21 -0.74
C ALA A 240 16.98 3.43 -1.53
N SER A 241 16.00 4.15 -0.97
CA SER A 241 15.28 5.18 -1.71
C SER A 241 14.81 6.32 -0.83
N ILE A 242 14.65 7.50 -1.43
CA ILE A 242 14.15 8.69 -0.75
C ILE A 242 12.99 9.25 -1.57
N TRP A 243 11.91 9.57 -0.86
CA TRP A 243 10.63 9.98 -1.44
C TRP A 243 10.16 11.27 -0.82
N GLN A 244 9.63 12.15 -1.68
CA GLN A 244 8.96 13.35 -1.24
C GLN A 244 7.50 13.07 -0.88
N ALA A 245 6.90 13.91 -0.03
CA ALA A 245 5.53 13.76 0.46
C ALA A 245 4.45 13.74 -0.63
N THR A 246 4.76 14.16 -1.85
CA THR A 246 3.84 14.08 -3.00
C THR A 246 3.89 12.74 -3.74
N GLY A 247 4.66 11.76 -3.28
CA GLY A 247 4.81 10.46 -3.96
C GLY A 247 5.99 10.35 -4.94
N GLU A 248 6.76 11.43 -5.14
CA GLU A 248 7.90 11.46 -6.06
C GLU A 248 9.12 10.78 -5.44
N ARG A 249 9.75 9.83 -6.17
CA ARG A 249 11.05 9.26 -5.78
C ARG A 249 12.18 10.19 -6.19
N ILE A 250 12.78 10.87 -5.22
CA ILE A 250 13.82 11.89 -5.47
C ILE A 250 15.24 11.32 -5.46
N ALA A 251 15.44 10.13 -4.88
CA ALA A 251 16.69 9.39 -5.00
C ALA A 251 16.45 7.87 -4.89
N HIS A 252 17.28 7.08 -5.56
CA HIS A 252 17.18 5.62 -5.55
C HIS A 252 18.56 5.01 -5.80
N ALA A 253 18.99 4.10 -4.94
CA ALA A 253 20.19 3.32 -5.13
C ALA A 253 19.94 2.20 -6.16
N PRO A 254 20.95 1.82 -6.96
CA PRO A 254 20.77 0.74 -7.93
C PRO A 254 20.45 -0.58 -7.22
N ALA A 255 19.50 -1.33 -7.78
CA ALA A 255 19.38 -2.75 -7.51
C ALA A 255 20.50 -3.47 -8.31
N THR A 256 21.43 -4.14 -7.64
CA THR A 256 22.55 -4.87 -8.31
C THR A 256 22.10 -6.24 -8.81
N ASP A 257 22.92 -7.03 -9.51
CA ASP A 257 22.65 -8.46 -9.77
C ASP A 257 23.25 -9.35 -8.66
N TYR A 258 22.99 -10.67 -8.68
CA TYR A 258 23.47 -11.62 -7.66
C TYR A 258 24.98 -11.51 -7.40
N THR A 259 25.80 -11.51 -8.46
CA THR A 259 27.27 -11.52 -8.36
C THR A 259 27.79 -10.24 -7.73
N ASN A 260 27.23 -9.10 -8.12
CA ASN A 260 27.59 -7.80 -7.58
C ASN A 260 27.11 -7.61 -6.14
N THR A 261 25.96 -8.20 -5.79
CA THR A 261 25.38 -8.10 -4.45
C THR A 261 26.27 -8.74 -3.39
N MET A 262 26.85 -9.92 -3.65
CA MET A 262 27.66 -10.66 -2.65
C MET A 262 28.84 -9.88 -2.05
N ALA A 263 29.37 -8.87 -2.73
CA ALA A 263 30.58 -8.12 -2.32
C ALA A 263 30.37 -6.61 -2.17
N ASN A 264 29.13 -6.12 -2.16
CA ASN A 264 28.86 -4.69 -2.09
C ASN A 264 29.32 -4.08 -0.73
N PRO A 265 30.10 -2.98 -0.74
CA PRO A 265 30.69 -2.40 0.48
C PRO A 265 29.71 -1.58 1.33
N GLY A 266 28.43 -1.53 0.98
CA GLY A 266 27.47 -0.54 1.49
C GLY A 266 27.57 0.79 0.74
N SER A 267 26.61 1.69 0.97
CA SER A 267 26.54 3.00 0.31
C SER A 267 25.74 4.00 1.13
N ILE A 268 25.83 5.27 0.78
CA ILE A 268 24.97 6.33 1.33
C ILE A 268 24.28 7.05 0.19
N LEU A 269 22.95 7.10 0.25
CA LEU A 269 22.11 7.83 -0.67
C LEU A 269 21.65 9.14 0.00
N TYR A 270 21.89 10.28 -0.66
CA TYR A 270 21.48 11.60 -0.17
C TYR A 270 20.39 12.21 -1.06
N ALA A 271 19.48 12.97 -0.46
CA ALA A 271 18.55 13.84 -1.16
C ALA A 271 18.03 14.95 -0.23
N GLU A 272 17.33 15.94 -0.77
CA GLU A 272 16.68 16.99 0.03
C GLU A 272 15.17 16.75 0.17
N ILE A 273 14.68 16.76 1.41
CA ILE A 273 13.24 16.81 1.69
C ILE A 273 12.82 18.27 1.90
N ASP A 274 11.76 18.69 1.21
CA ASP A 274 11.15 20.02 1.32
C ASP A 274 9.86 19.96 2.18
N PRO A 275 9.89 20.50 3.41
CA PRO A 275 8.72 20.56 4.30
C PRO A 275 7.51 21.31 3.72
N SER A 276 7.71 22.21 2.77
CA SER A 276 6.60 22.91 2.12
C SER A 276 5.67 21.97 1.35
N ARG A 277 6.15 20.77 0.99
CA ARG A 277 5.40 19.71 0.29
C ARG A 277 4.65 18.77 1.24
N PHE A 278 4.80 18.92 2.57
CA PHE A 278 4.09 18.11 3.55
C PHE A 278 2.58 18.35 3.54
N ASP A 279 2.13 19.57 3.19
CA ASP A 279 0.73 19.84 2.89
C ASP A 279 0.48 19.67 1.39
N ASN A 280 -0.08 18.53 1.02
CA ASN A 280 -0.32 18.15 -0.37
C ASN A 280 -1.76 17.64 -0.56
N ASP A 281 -2.15 17.50 -1.82
CA ASP A 281 -3.50 17.10 -2.20
C ASP A 281 -3.91 15.76 -1.59
N GLN A 282 -3.02 14.76 -1.64
CA GLN A 282 -3.29 13.45 -1.06
C GLN A 282 -3.51 13.53 0.44
N ARG A 283 -2.71 14.31 1.17
CA ARG A 283 -2.87 14.50 2.62
C ARG A 283 -4.22 15.12 2.97
N ARG A 284 -4.70 16.09 2.19
CA ARG A 284 -6.01 16.73 2.40
C ARG A 284 -7.19 15.77 2.22
N THR A 285 -7.01 14.63 1.54
CA THR A 285 -8.08 13.62 1.44
C THR A 285 -8.43 12.98 2.79
N ILE A 286 -7.58 13.09 3.81
CA ILE A 286 -7.83 12.52 5.13
C ILE A 286 -9.11 13.06 5.77
N ASP A 287 -9.45 14.33 5.51
CA ASP A 287 -10.68 14.95 6.03
C ASP A 287 -11.95 14.41 5.33
N ARG A 288 -11.80 13.71 4.20
CA ARG A 288 -12.88 13.09 3.43
C ARG A 288 -13.06 11.60 3.70
N ARG A 289 -12.29 11.03 4.62
CA ARG A 289 -12.44 9.62 5.03
C ARG A 289 -13.85 9.34 5.55
N ARG A 290 -14.24 8.07 5.50
CA ARG A 290 -15.54 7.57 5.95
C ARG A 290 -15.44 6.53 7.08
N PRO A 291 -15.01 6.91 8.30
CA PRO A 291 -14.85 5.96 9.42
C PRO A 291 -16.11 5.16 9.76
N ASP A 292 -17.29 5.73 9.50
CA ASP A 292 -18.59 5.06 9.61
C ASP A 292 -18.68 3.78 8.76
N LEU A 293 -17.95 3.70 7.64
CA LEU A 293 -17.91 2.53 6.75
C LEU A 293 -16.79 1.54 7.11
N TYR A 294 -15.88 1.93 7.99
CA TYR A 294 -14.62 1.22 8.23
C TYR A 294 -14.67 0.27 9.43
N GLY A 295 -15.81 0.17 10.11
CA GLY A 295 -16.06 -0.79 11.20
C GLY A 295 -15.56 -2.22 10.92
N PRO A 296 -15.75 -2.80 9.71
CA PRO A 296 -15.20 -4.12 9.38
C PRO A 296 -13.70 -4.29 9.59
N LEU A 297 -12.91 -3.22 9.48
CA LEU A 297 -11.45 -3.24 9.67
C LEU A 297 -11.03 -3.42 11.13
N ALA A 298 -11.92 -3.05 12.05
CA ALA A 298 -11.69 -3.09 13.49
C ALA A 298 -11.85 -4.50 14.10
N TYR A 299 -12.37 -5.45 13.32
CA TYR A 299 -12.58 -6.82 13.79
C TYR A 299 -11.47 -7.75 13.33
N PHE A 300 -10.97 -8.57 14.25
CA PHE A 300 -10.17 -9.72 13.89
C PHE A 300 -11.00 -10.69 13.03
N ARG A 301 -10.41 -11.16 11.92
CA ARG A 301 -11.01 -12.16 11.05
C ARG A 301 -10.28 -13.48 11.25
N ALA A 302 -11.00 -14.47 11.80
CA ALA A 302 -10.43 -15.78 12.01
C ALA A 302 -9.95 -16.40 10.68
N PRO A 303 -8.88 -17.21 10.69
CA PRO A 303 -8.40 -17.90 9.49
C PRO A 303 -9.45 -18.81 8.83
N ILE A 304 -10.40 -19.34 9.62
CA ILE A 304 -11.49 -20.23 9.18
C ILE A 304 -12.73 -19.47 8.69
N ASP A 305 -12.55 -18.32 8.05
CA ASP A 305 -13.64 -17.47 7.56
C ASP A 305 -14.45 -18.20 6.46
N PRO A 306 -15.73 -18.58 6.70
CA PRO A 306 -16.52 -19.34 5.74
C PRO A 306 -16.89 -18.54 4.50
N ARG A 307 -16.63 -17.22 4.49
CA ARG A 307 -16.83 -16.36 3.32
C ARG A 307 -15.61 -16.33 2.39
N ALA A 308 -14.47 -16.87 2.82
CA ALA A 308 -13.28 -16.91 1.99
C ALA A 308 -13.47 -17.94 0.86
N THR A 309 -13.22 -17.53 -0.38
CA THR A 309 -13.16 -18.45 -1.51
C THR A 309 -12.00 -19.42 -1.31
N THR A 310 -12.25 -20.73 -1.44
CA THR A 310 -11.22 -21.77 -1.25
C THR A 310 -10.71 -22.37 -2.55
N THR A 311 -11.38 -22.06 -3.66
CA THR A 311 -11.06 -22.62 -4.98
C THR A 311 -10.93 -21.48 -5.99
N GLY A 312 -9.72 -21.28 -6.50
CA GLY A 312 -9.45 -20.28 -7.52
C GLY A 312 -10.18 -20.59 -8.83
N GLN A 313 -10.57 -19.53 -9.55
CA GLN A 313 -11.18 -19.63 -10.88
C GLN A 313 -10.25 -19.00 -11.90
N THR A 314 -9.96 -19.70 -12.99
CA THR A 314 -9.23 -19.13 -14.13
C THR A 314 -10.22 -18.41 -15.04
N ILE A 315 -10.02 -17.11 -15.25
CA ILE A 315 -10.95 -16.25 -15.98
C ILE A 315 -10.22 -15.27 -16.90
N SER A 316 -10.94 -14.74 -17.88
CA SER A 316 -10.53 -13.55 -18.62
C SER A 316 -10.98 -12.29 -17.86
N ALA A 317 -10.03 -11.51 -17.33
CA ALA A 317 -10.29 -10.19 -16.76
C ALA A 317 -10.03 -9.12 -17.84
N THR A 318 -11.03 -8.29 -18.13
CA THR A 318 -10.98 -7.32 -19.23
C THR A 318 -11.45 -5.94 -18.78
N ALA A 319 -10.72 -4.92 -19.19
CA ALA A 319 -11.10 -3.52 -19.09
C ALA A 319 -11.28 -2.92 -20.49
N LEU A 320 -12.39 -2.23 -20.73
CA LEU A 320 -12.57 -1.41 -21.92
C LEU A 320 -11.96 -0.04 -21.72
N GLN A 321 -11.31 0.45 -22.77
CA GLN A 321 -10.76 1.79 -22.84
C GLN A 321 -11.22 2.45 -24.12
N TYR A 322 -12.04 3.49 -24.03
CA TYR A 322 -12.55 4.19 -25.20
C TYR A 322 -12.96 5.62 -24.85
N ARG A 323 -13.14 6.41 -25.91
CA ARG A 323 -13.62 7.79 -25.76
C ARG A 323 -15.12 7.80 -25.45
N THR A 324 -15.50 8.45 -24.36
CA THR A 324 -16.90 8.71 -24.02
C THR A 324 -17.26 10.15 -24.37
N VAL A 325 -18.30 10.34 -25.19
CA VAL A 325 -18.76 11.67 -25.63
C VAL A 325 -19.95 12.10 -24.77
N PRO A 326 -19.85 13.16 -23.95
CA PRO A 326 -20.94 13.59 -23.09
C PRO A 326 -22.25 13.85 -23.85
N GLY A 327 -23.33 13.20 -23.44
CA GLY A 327 -24.68 13.32 -24.02
C GLY A 327 -24.92 12.48 -25.28
N ASP A 328 -23.92 11.79 -25.82
CA ASP A 328 -24.06 10.89 -26.98
C ASP A 328 -24.28 9.44 -26.52
N PHE A 329 -25.42 9.18 -25.87
CA PHE A 329 -25.71 7.86 -25.29
C PHE A 329 -25.58 6.73 -26.31
N ASP A 330 -26.27 6.86 -27.43
CA ASP A 330 -26.30 5.84 -28.47
C ASP A 330 -24.93 5.62 -29.13
N GLY A 331 -24.21 6.70 -29.43
CA GLY A 331 -22.87 6.58 -30.01
C GLY A 331 -21.87 5.95 -29.03
N ASN A 332 -21.97 6.26 -27.73
CA ASN A 332 -21.13 5.63 -26.72
C ASN A 332 -21.45 4.14 -26.54
N VAL A 333 -22.72 3.75 -26.55
CA VAL A 333 -23.13 2.33 -26.57
C VAL A 333 -22.56 1.62 -27.80
N GLN A 334 -22.63 2.24 -28.98
CA GLN A 334 -22.07 1.66 -30.21
C GLN A 334 -20.56 1.44 -30.11
N ARG A 335 -19.80 2.40 -29.57
CA ARG A 335 -18.34 2.27 -29.33
C ARG A 335 -18.04 1.13 -28.36
N ALA A 336 -18.72 1.11 -27.22
CA ALA A 336 -18.56 0.07 -26.21
C ALA A 336 -18.87 -1.32 -26.76
N MET A 337 -19.98 -1.47 -27.49
CA MET A 337 -20.39 -2.74 -28.10
C MET A 337 -19.42 -3.19 -29.21
N ALA A 338 -18.89 -2.27 -30.02
CA ALA A 338 -17.91 -2.60 -31.05
C ALA A 338 -16.62 -3.19 -30.44
N LEU A 339 -16.20 -2.70 -29.28
CA LEU A 339 -15.10 -3.29 -28.53
C LEU A 339 -15.50 -4.61 -27.87
N ALA A 340 -16.62 -4.63 -27.16
CA ALA A 340 -17.11 -5.81 -26.46
C ALA A 340 -17.31 -7.02 -27.39
N ASP A 341 -17.79 -6.80 -28.62
CA ASP A 341 -18.01 -7.85 -29.62
C ASP A 341 -16.71 -8.55 -30.05
N ARG A 342 -15.54 -7.92 -29.86
CA ARG A 342 -14.23 -8.54 -30.10
C ARG A 342 -13.87 -9.60 -29.05
N LEU A 343 -14.61 -9.67 -27.94
CA LEU A 343 -14.46 -10.68 -26.90
C LEU A 343 -15.27 -11.95 -27.19
N ALA A 344 -16.12 -11.94 -28.23
CA ALA A 344 -16.88 -13.12 -28.61
C ALA A 344 -15.94 -14.25 -29.06
N GLY A 345 -16.05 -15.43 -28.41
CA GLY A 345 -15.23 -16.59 -28.73
C GLY A 345 -13.79 -16.54 -28.21
N THR A 346 -13.44 -15.56 -27.36
CA THR A 346 -12.14 -15.56 -26.66
C THR A 346 -12.17 -16.49 -25.45
N GLU A 347 -11.04 -17.15 -25.17
CA GLU A 347 -10.87 -18.00 -24.00
C GLU A 347 -10.04 -17.30 -22.90
N PRO A 348 -10.32 -17.53 -21.60
CA PRO A 348 -11.45 -18.29 -21.08
C PRO A 348 -12.81 -17.64 -21.38
N ALA A 349 -13.82 -18.46 -21.68
CA ALA A 349 -15.19 -17.98 -21.89
C ALA A 349 -15.77 -17.31 -20.63
N SER A 350 -15.44 -17.82 -19.44
CA SER A 350 -15.74 -17.15 -18.18
C SER A 350 -14.89 -15.89 -18.02
N GLY A 351 -15.51 -14.78 -17.61
CA GLY A 351 -14.76 -13.56 -17.41
C GLY A 351 -15.54 -12.42 -16.80
N LEU A 352 -14.79 -11.35 -16.54
CA LEU A 352 -15.26 -10.07 -16.07
C LEU A 352 -14.88 -9.00 -17.10
N LEU A 353 -15.86 -8.19 -17.49
CA LEU A 353 -15.68 -7.00 -18.33
C LEU A 353 -15.99 -5.75 -17.49
N VAL A 354 -15.04 -4.84 -17.35
CA VAL A 354 -15.23 -3.56 -16.67
C VAL A 354 -15.22 -2.43 -17.69
N LEU A 355 -16.18 -1.51 -17.55
CA LEU A 355 -16.38 -0.36 -18.41
C LEU A 355 -15.95 0.94 -17.69
N PRO A 356 -15.47 1.98 -18.41
CA PRO A 356 -15.18 3.29 -17.85
C PRO A 356 -16.36 3.91 -17.09
N ALA A 357 -16.05 4.85 -16.18
CA ALA A 357 -17.09 5.59 -15.48
C ALA A 357 -17.97 6.38 -16.46
N PHE A 358 -19.28 6.40 -16.21
CA PHE A 358 -20.27 7.07 -17.06
C PHE A 358 -20.19 6.63 -18.54
N SER A 359 -19.91 5.35 -18.77
CA SER A 359 -19.61 4.79 -20.10
C SER A 359 -20.56 5.21 -21.22
N PHE A 360 -21.85 5.32 -20.95
CA PHE A 360 -22.84 5.66 -21.97
C PHE A 360 -23.21 7.14 -21.96
N THR A 361 -23.31 7.79 -20.81
CA THR A 361 -23.68 9.21 -20.73
C THR A 361 -22.51 10.17 -20.94
N GLY A 362 -21.28 9.72 -20.69
CA GLY A 362 -20.08 10.53 -20.57
C GLY A 362 -20.03 11.33 -19.26
N ARG A 363 -18.85 11.87 -18.92
CA ARG A 363 -18.67 12.72 -17.73
C ARG A 363 -19.55 13.98 -17.86
N PRO A 364 -20.46 14.27 -16.90
CA PRO A 364 -21.27 15.48 -16.96
C PRO A 364 -20.39 16.73 -16.72
N ALA A 365 -20.63 17.79 -17.49
CA ALA A 365 -19.93 19.07 -17.39
C ALA A 365 -20.53 20.01 -16.33
N SER A 366 -21.72 19.72 -15.82
CA SER A 366 -22.41 20.51 -14.79
C SER A 366 -23.41 19.68 -13.99
N ASP A 367 -23.81 20.17 -12.83
CA ASP A 367 -24.83 19.56 -11.97
C ASP A 367 -26.18 19.41 -12.70
N SER A 368 -26.57 20.40 -13.52
CA SER A 368 -27.79 20.32 -14.35
C SER A 368 -27.71 19.15 -15.33
N GLN A 369 -26.57 19.02 -16.01
CA GLN A 369 -26.36 17.93 -16.95
C GLN A 369 -26.30 16.56 -16.26
N ALA A 370 -25.74 16.50 -15.04
CA ALA A 370 -25.79 15.28 -14.24
C ALA A 370 -27.24 14.87 -13.93
N GLY A 371 -28.12 15.83 -13.62
CA GLY A 371 -29.55 15.61 -13.48
C GLY A 371 -30.21 15.10 -14.77
N ASP A 372 -29.90 15.72 -15.91
CA ASP A 372 -30.43 15.32 -17.22
C ASP A 372 -29.98 13.91 -17.63
N PHE A 373 -28.78 13.50 -17.23
CA PHE A 373 -28.19 12.19 -17.51
C PHE A 373 -28.60 11.11 -16.51
N SER A 374 -29.27 11.50 -15.43
CA SER A 374 -29.60 10.58 -14.35
C SER A 374 -30.70 9.61 -14.73
N GLU A 375 -30.62 8.40 -14.18
CA GLU A 375 -31.58 7.33 -14.42
C GLU A 375 -32.06 6.78 -13.07
N ALA A 376 -33.35 6.43 -12.97
CA ALA A 376 -33.91 5.81 -11.78
C ALA A 376 -34.10 4.30 -11.98
N GLY A 377 -33.78 3.50 -10.96
CA GLY A 377 -34.01 2.06 -10.96
C GLY A 377 -33.32 1.33 -12.13
N TYR A 378 -34.06 0.47 -12.84
CA TYR A 378 -33.55 -0.29 -13.99
C TYR A 378 -33.55 0.55 -15.28
N GLY A 379 -32.74 1.60 -15.28
CA GLY A 379 -32.61 2.57 -16.36
C GLY A 379 -31.99 2.01 -17.65
N ARG A 380 -31.86 2.89 -18.65
CA ARG A 380 -31.32 2.57 -19.98
C ARG A 380 -29.89 2.02 -19.89
N THR A 381 -29.04 2.59 -19.03
CA THR A 381 -27.68 2.11 -18.81
C THR A 381 -27.68 0.68 -18.28
N VAL A 382 -28.51 0.38 -17.27
CA VAL A 382 -28.59 -0.95 -16.67
C VAL A 382 -29.11 -1.98 -17.67
N GLN A 383 -30.09 -1.61 -18.51
CA GLN A 383 -30.60 -2.45 -19.60
C GLN A 383 -29.49 -2.82 -20.60
N VAL A 384 -28.71 -1.84 -21.05
CA VAL A 384 -27.59 -2.08 -21.99
C VAL A 384 -26.53 -2.99 -21.36
N LEU A 385 -26.17 -2.77 -20.09
CA LEU A 385 -25.22 -3.66 -19.38
C LEU A 385 -25.78 -5.09 -19.25
N GLY A 386 -27.07 -5.23 -18.98
CA GLY A 386 -27.83 -6.49 -18.98
C GLY A 386 -27.70 -7.26 -20.29
N GLU A 387 -28.03 -6.60 -21.40
CA GLU A 387 -27.94 -7.16 -22.75
C GLU A 387 -26.50 -7.53 -23.11
N MET A 388 -25.53 -6.67 -22.78
CA MET A 388 -24.11 -6.91 -23.02
C MET A 388 -23.63 -8.15 -22.27
N ALA A 389 -23.97 -8.28 -20.98
CA ALA A 389 -23.57 -9.43 -20.16
C ALA A 389 -24.16 -10.74 -20.68
N ALA A 390 -25.46 -10.76 -20.97
CA ALA A 390 -26.16 -11.92 -21.51
C ALA A 390 -25.62 -12.34 -22.88
N ARG A 391 -25.34 -11.37 -23.76
CA ARG A 391 -24.80 -11.64 -25.11
C ARG A 391 -23.39 -12.21 -25.07
N LEU A 392 -22.53 -11.70 -24.17
CA LEU A 392 -21.14 -12.15 -24.05
C LEU A 392 -21.00 -13.42 -23.20
N GLY A 393 -21.98 -13.74 -22.35
CA GLY A 393 -21.86 -14.78 -21.33
C GLY A 393 -20.80 -14.45 -20.27
N ARG A 394 -20.57 -13.15 -20.01
CA ARG A 394 -19.54 -12.65 -19.07
C ARG A 394 -20.18 -11.74 -18.02
N HIS A 395 -19.58 -11.66 -16.84
CA HIS A 395 -19.97 -10.66 -15.85
C HIS A 395 -19.55 -9.29 -16.36
N VAL A 396 -20.40 -8.28 -16.19
CA VAL A 396 -20.13 -6.92 -16.65
C VAL A 396 -20.26 -5.95 -15.48
N VAL A 397 -19.30 -5.04 -15.34
CA VAL A 397 -19.36 -3.91 -14.42
C VAL A 397 -19.32 -2.62 -15.23
N GLY A 398 -20.35 -1.80 -15.06
CA GLY A 398 -20.40 -0.43 -15.59
C GLY A 398 -20.88 0.54 -14.51
N SER A 399 -21.03 1.81 -14.85
CA SER A 399 -21.59 2.81 -13.93
C SER A 399 -22.47 3.83 -14.65
N HIS A 400 -23.32 4.49 -13.87
CA HIS A 400 -24.23 5.54 -14.31
C HIS A 400 -24.48 6.56 -13.20
N ILE A 401 -25.19 7.63 -13.55
CA ILE A 401 -25.72 8.59 -12.58
C ILE A 401 -27.11 8.07 -12.19
N GLU A 402 -27.24 7.65 -10.93
CA GLU A 402 -28.50 7.16 -10.37
C GLU A 402 -29.27 8.31 -9.72
N THR A 403 -30.57 8.43 -9.99
CA THR A 403 -31.48 9.25 -9.19
C THR A 403 -32.30 8.37 -8.25
N ASP A 404 -32.21 8.66 -6.96
CA ASP A 404 -32.97 7.97 -5.91
C ASP A 404 -33.37 8.95 -4.81
N GLU A 405 -34.65 8.97 -4.44
CA GLU A 405 -35.24 9.85 -3.43
C GLU A 405 -34.87 11.35 -3.56
N GLY A 406 -34.67 11.84 -4.79
CA GLY A 406 -34.29 13.22 -5.08
C GLY A 406 -32.80 13.53 -4.93
N CYS A 407 -31.98 12.52 -4.63
CA CYS A 407 -30.52 12.59 -4.61
C CYS A 407 -29.94 11.95 -5.87
N LEU A 408 -28.79 12.46 -6.31
CA LEU A 408 -27.99 11.86 -7.38
C LEU A 408 -26.83 11.08 -6.79
N PHE A 409 -26.49 9.94 -7.38
CA PHE A 409 -25.35 9.11 -6.99
C PHE A 409 -24.53 8.70 -8.21
N HIS A 410 -23.22 8.54 -8.06
CA HIS A 410 -22.42 7.77 -9.00
C HIS A 410 -22.50 6.29 -8.61
N THR A 411 -23.16 5.47 -9.43
CA THR A 411 -23.50 4.09 -9.08
C THR A 411 -22.90 3.11 -10.07
N CYS A 412 -22.02 2.23 -9.58
CA CYS A 412 -21.54 1.04 -10.27
C CYS A 412 -22.56 -0.09 -10.17
N VAL A 413 -22.71 -0.86 -11.25
CA VAL A 413 -23.63 -1.99 -11.35
C VAL A 413 -22.85 -3.20 -11.84
N LEU A 414 -22.93 -4.29 -11.08
CA LEU A 414 -22.44 -5.62 -11.44
C LEU A 414 -23.62 -6.43 -12.00
N VAL A 415 -23.45 -6.90 -13.23
CA VAL A 415 -24.42 -7.71 -13.96
C VAL A 415 -23.86 -9.12 -14.16
N GLY A 416 -24.69 -10.12 -13.85
CA GLY A 416 -24.39 -11.54 -14.06
C GLY A 416 -24.44 -11.96 -15.52
N THR A 417 -23.93 -13.15 -15.82
CA THR A 417 -23.87 -13.70 -17.19
C THR A 417 -25.26 -13.95 -17.82
N ASP A 418 -26.32 -13.94 -17.01
CA ASP A 418 -27.72 -14.06 -17.45
C ASP A 418 -28.37 -12.71 -17.76
N GLY A 419 -27.63 -11.61 -17.61
CA GLY A 419 -28.10 -10.24 -17.80
C GLY A 419 -28.83 -9.64 -16.59
N THR A 420 -28.88 -10.34 -15.45
CA THR A 420 -29.50 -9.83 -14.23
C THR A 420 -28.52 -9.03 -13.37
N VAL A 421 -29.00 -8.04 -12.62
CA VAL A 421 -28.15 -7.27 -11.69
C VAL A 421 -27.82 -8.14 -10.48
N ALA A 422 -26.54 -8.45 -10.31
CA ALA A 422 -26.01 -9.20 -9.17
C ALA A 422 -25.66 -8.28 -7.99
N GLY A 423 -25.37 -7.00 -8.25
CA GLY A 423 -25.04 -6.04 -7.19
C GLY A 423 -24.93 -4.60 -7.66
N THR A 424 -25.13 -3.66 -6.74
CA THR A 424 -24.93 -2.22 -6.97
C THR A 424 -24.04 -1.61 -5.90
N TYR A 425 -23.26 -0.61 -6.27
CA TYR A 425 -22.37 0.12 -5.39
C TYR A 425 -22.43 1.61 -5.71
N ARG A 426 -22.84 2.43 -4.73
CA ARG A 426 -22.79 3.89 -4.81
C ARG A 426 -21.41 4.35 -4.33
N GLN A 427 -20.71 5.17 -5.12
CA GLN A 427 -19.38 5.69 -4.79
C GLN A 427 -19.37 6.32 -3.39
N THR A 428 -18.46 5.87 -2.53
CA THR A 428 -18.46 6.27 -1.10
C THR A 428 -17.67 7.55 -0.84
N HIS A 429 -16.73 7.89 -1.73
CA HIS A 429 -15.95 9.12 -1.71
C HIS A 429 -16.11 9.84 -3.05
N PRO A 430 -17.25 10.53 -3.30
CA PRO A 430 -17.43 11.31 -4.53
C PRO A 430 -16.27 12.27 -4.76
N ASP A 431 -15.83 12.35 -6.02
CA ASP A 431 -14.74 13.23 -6.43
C ASP A 431 -15.11 14.71 -6.15
N PRO A 432 -14.15 15.61 -5.88
CA PRO A 432 -14.42 17.01 -5.57
C PRO A 432 -15.22 17.75 -6.64
N TRP A 433 -15.13 17.32 -7.90
CA TRP A 433 -15.87 17.90 -9.02
C TRP A 433 -17.32 17.40 -9.12
N MET A 434 -17.67 16.30 -8.45
CA MET A 434 -19.03 15.76 -8.41
C MET A 434 -19.85 16.46 -7.32
N THR A 435 -19.98 17.79 -7.41
CA THR A 435 -20.77 18.59 -6.44
C THR A 435 -22.24 18.20 -6.38
N TRP A 436 -22.73 17.55 -7.43
CA TRP A 436 -24.07 16.97 -7.54
C TRP A 436 -24.26 15.63 -6.82
N ALA A 437 -23.18 14.88 -6.54
CA ALA A 437 -23.27 13.50 -6.07
C ALA A 437 -23.39 13.41 -4.54
N SER A 438 -24.40 12.68 -4.08
CA SER A 438 -24.46 12.17 -2.72
C SER A 438 -23.52 10.98 -2.55
N ALA A 439 -22.93 10.85 -1.37
CA ALA A 439 -22.04 9.74 -1.06
C ALA A 439 -22.81 8.46 -0.75
N GLY A 440 -22.30 7.33 -1.25
CA GLY A 440 -22.73 6.00 -0.83
C GLY A 440 -22.44 5.71 0.64
N ASN A 441 -23.09 4.68 1.16
CA ASN A 441 -23.06 4.32 2.58
C ASN A 441 -22.71 2.84 2.84
N SER A 442 -22.18 2.12 1.84
CA SER A 442 -21.79 0.72 2.02
C SER A 442 -20.64 0.31 1.10
N LEU A 443 -19.82 -0.64 1.57
CA LEU A 443 -18.71 -1.26 0.84
C LEU A 443 -18.98 -2.77 0.78
N ASN A 444 -19.64 -3.21 -0.29
CA ASN A 444 -20.16 -4.58 -0.41
C ASN A 444 -19.29 -5.45 -1.32
N VAL A 445 -19.37 -6.76 -1.08
CA VAL A 445 -18.73 -7.80 -1.89
C VAL A 445 -19.82 -8.77 -2.31
N PHE A 446 -19.89 -9.07 -3.60
CA PHE A 446 -20.96 -9.87 -4.22
C PHE A 446 -20.44 -11.24 -4.63
N ASP A 447 -21.20 -12.29 -4.34
CA ASP A 447 -20.85 -13.66 -4.73
C ASP A 447 -21.22 -13.88 -6.19
N THR A 448 -20.27 -14.41 -6.98
CA THR A 448 -20.49 -14.72 -8.40
C THR A 448 -19.88 -16.07 -8.77
N ALA A 449 -20.20 -16.56 -9.97
CA ALA A 449 -19.62 -17.81 -10.48
C ALA A 449 -18.09 -17.73 -10.73
N ILE A 450 -17.53 -16.53 -10.79
CA ILE A 450 -16.09 -16.32 -11.04
C ILE A 450 -15.30 -15.92 -9.79
N GLY A 451 -15.94 -15.92 -8.62
CA GLY A 451 -15.38 -15.45 -7.36
C GLY A 451 -16.15 -14.26 -6.80
N ARG A 452 -15.63 -13.68 -5.73
CA ARG A 452 -16.29 -12.62 -4.96
C ARG A 452 -15.82 -11.26 -5.45
N ILE A 453 -16.73 -10.40 -5.89
CA ILE A 453 -16.41 -9.14 -6.55
C ILE A 453 -16.77 -7.96 -5.65
N GLY A 454 -15.79 -7.13 -5.32
CA GLY A 454 -16.00 -5.79 -4.79
C GLY A 454 -15.97 -4.73 -5.90
N MET A 455 -16.55 -3.56 -5.64
CA MET A 455 -16.53 -2.43 -6.57
C MET A 455 -16.04 -1.17 -5.84
N LEU A 456 -15.23 -0.38 -6.54
CA LEU A 456 -14.84 0.98 -6.17
C LEU A 456 -15.05 1.88 -7.40
N ALA A 457 -15.15 3.19 -7.23
CA ALA A 457 -15.28 4.13 -8.34
C ALA A 457 -14.34 5.32 -8.17
N CYS A 458 -13.72 5.76 -9.27
CA CYS A 458 -12.90 6.97 -9.34
C CYS A 458 -11.98 7.14 -8.10
N GLU A 459 -12.17 8.22 -7.33
CA GLU A 459 -11.33 8.55 -6.17
C GLU A 459 -11.43 7.60 -4.97
N ASP A 460 -12.35 6.63 -4.94
CA ASP A 460 -12.40 5.64 -3.85
C ASP A 460 -11.05 4.93 -3.64
N VAL A 461 -10.27 4.71 -4.71
CA VAL A 461 -8.94 4.07 -4.65
C VAL A 461 -7.88 4.90 -3.92
N ARG A 462 -8.14 6.19 -3.66
CA ARG A 462 -7.28 7.06 -2.86
C ARG A 462 -7.35 6.73 -1.37
N PHE A 463 -8.37 5.97 -0.95
CA PHE A 463 -8.67 5.61 0.43
C PHE A 463 -8.39 4.10 0.65
N PRO A 464 -7.21 3.72 1.18
CA PRO A 464 -6.87 2.32 1.40
C PRO A 464 -7.82 1.62 2.39
N GLU A 465 -8.55 2.38 3.21
CA GLU A 465 -9.62 1.82 4.04
C GLU A 465 -10.75 1.21 3.22
N ALA A 466 -11.11 1.80 2.07
CA ALA A 466 -12.20 1.30 1.23
C ALA A 466 -11.84 -0.08 0.64
N SER A 467 -10.67 -0.20 0.03
CA SER A 467 -10.16 -1.47 -0.49
C SER A 467 -9.84 -2.45 0.63
N GLY A 468 -9.35 -1.98 1.77
CA GLY A 468 -9.16 -2.78 2.98
C GLY A 468 -10.47 -3.41 3.50
N VAL A 469 -11.59 -2.68 3.47
CA VAL A 469 -12.90 -3.23 3.85
C VAL A 469 -13.31 -4.35 2.88
N LEU A 470 -13.08 -4.19 1.59
CA LEU A 470 -13.33 -5.24 0.59
C LEU A 470 -12.44 -6.46 0.83
N ALA A 471 -11.16 -6.26 1.20
CA ALA A 471 -10.22 -7.33 1.54
C ALA A 471 -10.67 -8.15 2.76
N VAL A 472 -11.03 -7.49 3.88
CA VAL A 472 -11.54 -8.21 5.08
C VAL A 472 -12.94 -8.80 4.89
N ARG A 473 -13.63 -8.40 3.81
CA ARG A 473 -14.87 -9.03 3.33
C ARG A 473 -14.61 -10.12 2.28
N ARG A 474 -13.35 -10.45 1.99
CA ARG A 474 -12.87 -11.48 1.05
C ARG A 474 -13.32 -11.24 -0.39
N ALA A 475 -13.10 -10.03 -0.91
CA ALA A 475 -13.15 -9.81 -2.34
C ALA A 475 -11.97 -10.52 -3.02
N ASP A 476 -12.24 -11.30 -4.06
CA ASP A 476 -11.21 -11.90 -4.91
C ASP A 476 -10.82 -10.94 -6.04
N ILE A 477 -11.78 -10.12 -6.48
CA ILE A 477 -11.62 -9.12 -7.54
C ILE A 477 -12.21 -7.78 -7.07
N ILE A 478 -11.56 -6.67 -7.41
CA ILE A 478 -12.09 -5.31 -7.26
C ILE A 478 -12.23 -4.69 -8.66
N ALA A 479 -13.47 -4.42 -9.09
CA ALA A 479 -13.74 -3.72 -10.34
C ALA A 479 -13.80 -2.21 -10.11
N VAL A 480 -13.14 -1.43 -10.97
CA VAL A 480 -13.04 0.03 -10.84
C VAL A 480 -13.38 0.75 -12.15
N PRO A 481 -14.65 1.08 -12.38
CA PRO A 481 -15.03 2.10 -13.37
C PRO A 481 -14.45 3.46 -12.96
N THR A 482 -13.70 4.10 -13.84
CA THR A 482 -13.13 5.43 -13.58
C THR A 482 -13.20 6.36 -14.78
N SER A 483 -13.13 7.66 -14.50
CA SER A 483 -12.98 8.77 -15.46
C SER A 483 -11.83 9.66 -15.01
N TRP A 484 -10.65 9.07 -14.95
CA TRP A 484 -9.44 9.66 -14.39
C TRP A 484 -8.69 10.50 -15.43
N ASP A 485 -8.36 11.73 -15.02
CA ASP A 485 -7.70 12.77 -15.80
C ASP A 485 -6.22 12.98 -15.43
N GLY A 486 -5.66 12.12 -14.59
CA GLY A 486 -4.31 12.29 -14.06
C GLY A 486 -4.19 13.14 -12.80
N SER A 487 -5.31 13.56 -12.22
CA SER A 487 -5.33 14.44 -11.04
C SER A 487 -4.71 13.85 -9.78
N TYR A 488 -4.58 12.52 -9.67
CA TYR A 488 -4.02 11.85 -8.50
C TYR A 488 -3.26 10.56 -8.83
N GLY A 489 -2.57 10.01 -7.83
CA GLY A 489 -1.96 8.68 -7.84
C GLY A 489 -0.57 8.62 -8.47
N GLY A 490 -0.40 9.19 -9.67
CA GLY A 490 0.89 9.24 -10.36
C GLY A 490 1.45 7.86 -10.77
N PRO A 491 2.55 7.86 -11.54
CA PRO A 491 3.16 6.63 -12.03
C PRO A 491 3.82 5.84 -10.89
N LEU A 492 3.80 4.51 -11.03
CA LEU A 492 4.55 3.59 -10.20
C LEU A 492 6.04 3.69 -10.54
N HIS A 493 6.87 3.94 -9.53
CA HIS A 493 8.32 3.99 -9.65
C HIS A 493 8.92 2.68 -9.13
N ASP A 494 9.04 1.69 -10.02
CA ASP A 494 9.64 0.41 -9.69
C ASP A 494 11.15 0.54 -9.38
N ALA A 495 11.68 -0.38 -8.56
CA ALA A 495 13.12 -0.49 -8.34
C ALA A 495 13.74 -1.26 -9.52
N GLY A 496 13.97 -0.56 -10.64
CA GLY A 496 14.55 -1.16 -11.84
C GLY A 496 15.79 -2.01 -11.53
N GLY A 497 15.80 -3.26 -12.00
CA GLY A 497 16.85 -4.25 -11.71
C GLY A 497 16.54 -5.19 -10.53
N LEU A 498 15.49 -4.93 -9.73
CA LEU A 498 15.05 -5.84 -8.68
C LEU A 498 14.17 -6.99 -9.23
N PHE A 499 13.42 -6.71 -10.29
CA PHE A 499 12.47 -7.62 -10.90
C PHE A 499 12.91 -8.08 -12.28
N ALA A 500 12.54 -9.31 -12.65
CA ALA A 500 12.82 -9.87 -13.98
C ALA A 500 12.08 -9.14 -15.10
N HIS A 501 10.90 -8.57 -14.80
CA HIS A 501 10.05 -7.86 -15.73
C HIS A 501 9.75 -6.46 -15.19
N GLN A 502 10.03 -5.44 -15.99
CA GLN A 502 9.63 -4.07 -15.67
C GLN A 502 8.13 -3.92 -15.90
N TYR A 503 7.50 -3.09 -15.07
CA TYR A 503 6.10 -2.75 -15.27
C TYR A 503 5.94 -1.71 -16.39
N PRO A 504 4.76 -1.63 -17.04
CA PRO A 504 4.46 -0.54 -17.95
C PRO A 504 4.70 0.83 -17.29
N ALA A 505 5.35 1.76 -17.99
CA ALA A 505 5.78 3.03 -17.42
C ALA A 505 4.61 3.93 -16.94
N ASN A 506 3.39 3.71 -17.47
CA ASN A 506 2.17 4.39 -17.08
C ASN A 506 1.33 3.60 -16.05
N THR A 507 1.89 2.57 -15.41
CA THR A 507 1.22 1.86 -14.31
C THR A 507 0.90 2.84 -13.18
N MET A 508 -0.37 2.96 -12.78
CA MET A 508 -0.76 3.90 -11.72
C MET A 508 -0.53 3.29 -10.33
N SER A 509 0.15 4.04 -9.45
CA SER A 509 0.62 3.55 -8.16
C SER A 509 -0.49 3.08 -7.21
N GLN A 510 -1.62 3.80 -7.14
CA GLN A 510 -2.72 3.48 -6.22
C GLN A 510 -3.62 2.33 -6.72
N TRP A 511 -3.72 2.08 -8.03
CA TRP A 511 -4.41 0.89 -8.56
C TRP A 511 -3.58 -0.37 -8.30
N TYR A 512 -2.27 -0.26 -8.52
CA TYR A 512 -1.30 -1.28 -8.11
C TYR A 512 -1.38 -1.56 -6.59
N ALA A 513 -1.38 -0.51 -5.76
CA ALA A 513 -1.44 -0.65 -4.32
C ALA A 513 -2.76 -1.27 -3.86
N THR A 514 -3.87 -0.94 -4.51
CA THR A 514 -5.19 -1.54 -4.25
C THR A 514 -5.13 -3.06 -4.41
N ALA A 515 -4.55 -3.55 -5.51
CA ALA A 515 -4.41 -4.98 -5.74
C ALA A 515 -3.44 -5.64 -4.75
N LYS A 516 -2.24 -5.05 -4.56
CA LYS A 516 -1.21 -5.54 -3.63
C LYS A 516 -1.73 -5.68 -2.21
N CYS A 517 -2.28 -4.61 -1.63
CA CYS A 517 -2.61 -4.57 -0.21
C CYS A 517 -3.95 -5.26 0.11
N SER A 518 -4.86 -5.34 -0.86
CA SER A 518 -6.13 -6.07 -0.69
C SER A 518 -6.01 -7.55 -1.02
N GLN A 519 -4.93 -7.94 -1.72
CA GLN A 519 -4.77 -9.27 -2.29
C GLN A 519 -6.02 -9.69 -3.08
N ALA A 520 -6.47 -8.76 -3.92
CA ALA A 520 -7.61 -8.93 -4.82
C ALA A 520 -7.23 -8.35 -6.18
N TYR A 521 -7.42 -9.11 -7.26
CA TYR A 521 -7.12 -8.60 -8.60
C TYR A 521 -7.93 -7.34 -8.84
N THR A 522 -7.30 -6.27 -9.29
CA THR A 522 -7.99 -4.99 -9.49
C THR A 522 -8.11 -4.72 -10.99
N VAL A 523 -9.33 -4.67 -11.50
CA VAL A 523 -9.63 -4.44 -12.92
C VAL A 523 -10.14 -3.01 -13.07
N VAL A 524 -9.34 -2.16 -13.68
CA VAL A 524 -9.63 -0.74 -13.82
C VAL A 524 -9.90 -0.40 -15.28
N ALA A 525 -11.04 0.22 -15.54
CA ALA A 525 -11.40 0.71 -16.86
C ALA A 525 -11.54 2.23 -16.83
N ASN A 526 -10.80 2.90 -17.68
CA ASN A 526 -10.77 4.35 -17.80
C ASN A 526 -11.04 4.80 -19.24
N ALA A 527 -11.60 5.98 -19.39
CA ALA A 527 -11.78 6.58 -20.71
C ALA A 527 -10.47 7.17 -21.25
N VAL A 528 -10.41 7.39 -22.56
CA VAL A 528 -9.31 8.10 -23.25
C VAL A 528 -9.83 9.32 -23.98
N ASN A 529 -8.94 10.28 -24.23
CA ASN A 529 -9.23 11.58 -24.85
C ASN A 529 -10.13 12.47 -23.97
N ASP A 530 -10.41 13.69 -24.45
CA ASP A 530 -11.24 14.68 -23.75
C ASP A 530 -10.79 14.96 -22.30
N GLY A 531 -9.47 14.94 -22.06
CA GLY A 531 -8.84 15.17 -20.77
C GLY A 531 -8.64 13.93 -19.91
N MET A 532 -9.11 12.75 -20.33
CA MET A 532 -8.91 11.49 -19.60
C MET A 532 -7.59 10.82 -20.00
N GLN A 533 -6.96 10.11 -19.05
CA GLN A 533 -5.61 9.54 -19.18
C GLN A 533 -5.55 8.01 -19.28
N GLY A 534 -6.54 7.36 -19.92
CA GLY A 534 -6.49 5.94 -20.26
C GLY A 534 -5.91 5.07 -19.15
N SER A 535 -4.89 4.28 -19.50
CA SER A 535 -4.14 3.42 -18.57
C SER A 535 -5.02 2.39 -17.86
N SER A 536 -6.12 1.99 -18.51
CA SER A 536 -6.95 0.86 -18.09
C SER A 536 -6.06 -0.36 -17.91
N GLY A 537 -6.35 -1.19 -16.91
CA GLY A 537 -5.43 -2.26 -16.58
C GLY A 537 -5.95 -3.33 -15.66
N ILE A 538 -5.25 -4.46 -15.69
CA ILE A 538 -5.42 -5.59 -14.79
C ILE A 538 -4.23 -5.58 -13.84
N PHE A 539 -4.48 -5.20 -12.59
CA PHE A 539 -3.49 -5.14 -11.52
C PHE A 539 -3.55 -6.42 -10.68
N THR A 540 -2.38 -6.98 -10.43
CA THR A 540 -2.20 -8.35 -9.94
C THR A 540 -1.88 -8.36 -8.45
N ILE A 541 -2.02 -9.54 -7.85
CA ILE A 541 -1.91 -9.73 -6.40
C ILE A 541 -0.50 -10.13 -5.94
N ASN A 542 0.36 -10.56 -6.86
CA ASN A 542 1.77 -10.86 -6.56
C ASN A 542 2.74 -9.99 -7.38
N PRO A 543 2.92 -8.73 -6.98
CA PRO A 543 3.85 -7.88 -7.67
C PRO A 543 5.31 -8.10 -7.21
N VAL A 544 5.53 -8.64 -6.01
CA VAL A 544 6.83 -8.57 -5.32
C VAL A 544 7.89 -9.54 -5.87
N ASP A 545 7.51 -10.60 -6.57
CA ASP A 545 8.44 -11.43 -7.34
C ASP A 545 8.34 -11.22 -8.86
N SER A 546 7.39 -10.36 -9.28
CA SER A 546 7.05 -10.07 -10.68
C SER A 546 6.70 -11.31 -11.53
N ALA A 547 6.21 -12.39 -10.89
CA ALA A 547 5.64 -13.52 -11.60
C ALA A 547 4.38 -13.13 -12.40
N GLU A 548 3.63 -12.14 -11.91
CA GLU A 548 2.44 -11.60 -12.57
C GLU A 548 2.54 -10.07 -12.66
N PRO A 549 3.21 -9.48 -13.67
CA PRO A 549 3.22 -8.04 -13.84
C PRO A 549 1.81 -7.52 -14.23
N PRO A 550 1.45 -6.28 -13.87
CA PRO A 550 0.20 -5.67 -14.31
C PRO A 550 0.18 -5.52 -15.84
N VAL A 551 -1.00 -5.71 -16.42
CA VAL A 551 -1.25 -5.45 -17.84
C VAL A 551 -1.96 -4.12 -17.94
N VAL A 552 -1.33 -3.13 -18.59
CA VAL A 552 -1.81 -1.74 -18.65
C VAL A 552 -1.87 -1.29 -20.11
N GLY A 553 -2.99 -0.71 -20.51
CA GLY A 553 -3.20 -0.11 -21.81
C GLY A 553 -2.47 1.23 -21.96
N SER A 554 -2.53 1.81 -23.15
CA SER A 554 -2.01 3.14 -23.45
C SER A 554 -2.73 4.24 -22.68
N VAL A 555 -2.16 5.45 -22.72
CA VAL A 555 -2.76 6.64 -22.08
C VAL A 555 -3.84 7.32 -22.94
N ASP A 556 -3.90 7.02 -24.24
CA ASP A 556 -4.68 7.80 -25.22
C ASP A 556 -5.34 6.98 -26.35
N VAL A 557 -5.09 5.68 -26.45
CA VAL A 557 -5.65 4.83 -27.53
C VAL A 557 -6.90 4.09 -27.05
N GLU A 558 -7.89 4.00 -27.95
CA GLU A 558 -9.05 3.13 -27.76
C GLU A 558 -8.64 1.66 -27.93
N GLU A 559 -8.81 0.87 -26.88
CA GLU A 559 -8.37 -0.51 -26.84
C GLU A 559 -9.10 -1.37 -25.80
N ILE A 560 -8.76 -2.65 -25.79
CA ILE A 560 -9.22 -3.64 -24.84
C ILE A 560 -8.00 -4.16 -24.11
N VAL A 561 -8.00 -4.04 -22.79
CA VAL A 561 -6.91 -4.53 -21.95
C VAL A 561 -7.39 -5.80 -21.27
N THR A 562 -6.78 -6.94 -21.61
CA THR A 562 -7.19 -8.26 -21.11
C THR A 562 -6.01 -9.02 -20.53
N ALA A 563 -6.25 -9.72 -19.42
CA ALA A 563 -5.35 -10.71 -18.87
C ALA A 563 -6.12 -11.96 -18.44
N THR A 564 -5.48 -13.13 -18.57
CA THR A 564 -5.98 -14.36 -17.94
C THR A 564 -5.43 -14.42 -16.53
N ILE A 565 -6.32 -14.51 -15.53
CA ILE A 565 -5.95 -14.53 -14.11
C ILE A 565 -6.54 -15.76 -13.42
N THR A 566 -5.97 -16.14 -12.28
CA THR A 566 -6.54 -17.14 -11.36
C THR A 566 -6.86 -16.44 -10.04
N THR A 567 -8.14 -16.27 -9.70
CA THR A 567 -8.61 -15.29 -8.69
C THR A 567 -8.00 -15.37 -7.28
N LEU A 568 -7.40 -16.49 -6.87
CA LEU A 568 -6.72 -16.66 -5.58
C LEU A 568 -5.19 -16.70 -5.67
N GLY A 569 -4.63 -16.64 -6.88
CA GLY A 569 -3.21 -16.85 -7.14
C GLY A 569 -2.71 -18.21 -6.65
N ASP A 570 -1.41 -18.29 -6.36
CA ASP A 570 -0.82 -19.45 -5.71
C ASP A 570 -1.01 -19.37 -4.19
N PRO A 571 -1.66 -20.35 -3.54
CA PRO A 571 -1.82 -20.38 -2.09
C PRO A 571 -0.48 -20.51 -1.32
N ALA A 572 0.61 -20.90 -1.98
CA ALA A 572 1.94 -20.96 -1.40
C ALA A 572 2.56 -19.57 -1.17
N TRP A 573 2.12 -18.54 -1.92
CA TRP A 573 2.66 -17.19 -1.84
C TRP A 573 2.59 -16.62 -0.41
N PHE A 574 3.65 -15.92 -0.02
CA PHE A 574 3.75 -15.31 1.29
C PHE A 574 2.72 -14.18 1.47
N MET A 575 2.47 -13.39 0.41
CA MET A 575 1.37 -12.44 0.30
C MET A 575 0.12 -13.16 -0.20
N ASN A 576 -0.50 -13.97 0.65
CA ASN A 576 -1.81 -14.55 0.36
C ASN A 576 -2.88 -13.82 1.18
N GLN A 577 -4.05 -13.52 0.59
CA GLN A 577 -5.10 -12.76 1.27
C GLN A 577 -5.47 -13.33 2.64
N SER A 578 -5.59 -14.66 2.77
CA SER A 578 -5.94 -15.28 4.06
C SER A 578 -4.83 -15.13 5.10
N ARG A 579 -3.57 -15.21 4.68
CA ARG A 579 -2.42 -14.95 5.56
C ARG A 579 -2.37 -13.49 5.99
N LEU A 580 -2.55 -12.55 5.06
CA LEU A 580 -2.54 -11.13 5.37
C LEU A 580 -3.71 -10.76 6.27
N VAL A 581 -4.95 -11.12 5.92
CA VAL A 581 -6.13 -10.84 6.76
C VAL A 581 -5.99 -11.43 8.16
N GLY A 582 -5.43 -12.64 8.30
CA GLY A 582 -5.17 -13.28 9.59
C GLY A 582 -3.99 -12.68 10.36
N GLY A 583 -2.96 -12.18 9.66
CA GLY A 583 -1.77 -11.54 10.23
C GLY A 583 -1.95 -10.05 10.57
N ARG A 584 -3.04 -9.43 10.10
CA ARG A 584 -3.38 -8.03 10.44
C ARG A 584 -3.47 -7.83 11.95
N ARG A 585 -2.87 -6.73 12.40
CA ARG A 585 -3.05 -6.19 13.76
C ARG A 585 -4.35 -5.41 13.88
N ALA A 586 -5.48 -6.13 13.81
CA ALA A 586 -6.82 -5.54 13.93
C ALA A 586 -6.98 -4.75 15.24
N ASP A 587 -6.33 -5.21 16.31
CA ASP A 587 -6.22 -4.52 17.60
C ASP A 587 -5.54 -3.14 17.50
N LEU A 588 -4.67 -2.92 16.52
CA LEU A 588 -4.03 -1.63 16.28
C LEU A 588 -4.74 -0.80 15.21
N ALA A 589 -5.58 -1.41 14.38
CA ALA A 589 -6.23 -0.78 13.24
C ALA A 589 -7.53 -0.04 13.59
N VAL A 590 -8.19 -0.34 14.70
CA VAL A 590 -9.50 0.28 15.02
C VAL A 590 -9.55 1.81 14.99
N PRO A 591 -8.49 2.56 15.34
CA PRO A 591 -8.51 4.02 15.19
C PRO A 591 -8.89 4.52 13.79
N VAL A 592 -8.74 3.70 12.74
CA VAL A 592 -9.22 4.06 11.39
C VAL A 592 -10.75 4.17 11.33
N ALA A 593 -11.48 3.44 12.18
CA ALA A 593 -12.94 3.39 12.22
C ALA A 593 -13.55 4.34 13.26
N LEU A 594 -12.73 5.04 14.05
CA LEU A 594 -13.22 6.02 15.02
C LEU A 594 -13.65 7.32 14.32
N ASP A 595 -14.73 7.92 14.81
CA ASP A 595 -15.11 9.29 14.46
C ASP A 595 -13.96 10.24 14.86
N PRO A 596 -13.39 11.02 13.92
CA PRO A 596 -12.31 11.97 14.20
C PRO A 596 -12.66 13.05 15.23
N GLY A 597 -13.95 13.35 15.42
CA GLY A 597 -14.45 14.28 16.43
C GLY A 597 -14.52 13.69 17.85
N SER A 598 -14.53 12.35 17.96
CA SER A 598 -14.69 11.65 19.24
C SER A 598 -13.52 11.89 20.21
N ASP A 599 -13.82 11.82 21.52
CA ASP A 599 -12.78 11.89 22.56
C ASP A 599 -11.78 10.73 22.45
N ALA A 600 -12.24 9.54 22.05
CA ALA A 600 -11.38 8.37 21.90
C ALA A 600 -10.35 8.54 20.79
N PHE A 601 -10.76 9.03 19.62
CA PHE A 601 -9.83 9.31 18.54
C PHE A 601 -8.82 10.38 18.96
N ARG A 602 -9.27 11.47 19.58
CA ARG A 602 -8.38 12.53 20.08
C ARG A 602 -7.37 12.02 21.10
N ARG A 603 -7.81 11.26 22.10
CA ARG A 603 -6.93 10.63 23.11
C ARG A 603 -5.92 9.68 22.48
N TRP A 604 -6.37 8.80 21.58
CA TRP A 604 -5.48 7.89 20.85
C TRP A 604 -4.44 8.68 20.06
N ARG A 605 -4.87 9.69 19.30
CA ARG A 605 -4.02 10.50 18.43
C ARG A 605 -2.91 11.20 19.21
N GLU A 606 -3.24 11.79 20.35
CA GLU A 606 -2.32 12.57 21.20
C GLU A 606 -1.33 11.70 21.99
N ARG A 607 -1.60 10.40 22.14
CA ARG A 607 -0.69 9.50 22.85
C ARG A 607 0.48 9.04 21.97
N PRO A 608 1.70 9.00 22.53
CA PRO A 608 2.90 8.66 21.79
C PRO A 608 3.00 7.17 21.43
N GLY A 609 2.16 6.27 21.96
CA GLY A 609 2.21 4.83 21.69
C GLY A 609 0.83 4.16 21.75
N TRP A 610 0.79 2.83 21.81
CA TRP A 610 -0.44 2.06 21.99
C TRP A 610 -1.09 2.32 23.35
N ASP A 611 -2.42 2.47 23.35
CA ASP A 611 -3.20 2.74 24.54
C ASP A 611 -4.49 1.92 24.56
N ALA A 612 -4.56 0.96 25.49
CA ALA A 612 -5.76 0.17 25.72
C ALA A 612 -6.92 0.97 26.36
N SER A 613 -6.65 2.09 27.03
CA SER A 613 -7.74 2.89 27.63
C SER A 613 -8.51 3.73 26.60
N GLY A 614 -7.96 3.92 25.39
CA GLY A 614 -8.70 4.52 24.26
C GLY A 614 -9.94 3.71 23.84
N TRP A 615 -10.01 2.43 24.23
CA TRP A 615 -11.13 1.52 23.96
C TRP A 615 -12.37 1.78 24.83
N GLU A 616 -12.29 2.61 25.87
CA GLU A 616 -13.41 2.87 26.79
C GLU A 616 -14.66 3.42 26.07
N SER A 617 -14.50 4.05 24.91
CA SER A 617 -15.61 4.53 24.07
C SER A 617 -16.39 3.45 23.32
N TYR A 618 -15.83 2.25 23.19
CA TYR A 618 -16.51 1.07 22.63
C TYR A 618 -17.15 0.21 23.71
N ALA A 619 -17.17 0.66 24.97
CA ALA A 619 -18.04 0.07 25.97
C ALA A 619 -19.46 0.14 25.41
N GLN A 620 -20.01 -1.02 25.01
CA GLN A 620 -21.41 -1.13 24.66
C GLN A 620 -22.18 -0.57 25.86
N GLU A 621 -22.91 0.54 25.64
CA GLU A 621 -23.87 1.00 26.64
C GLU A 621 -24.78 -0.19 26.95
N ALA A 622 -24.77 -0.60 28.22
CA ALA A 622 -25.48 -1.78 28.72
C ALA A 622 -27.00 -1.55 28.77
#